data_AF-A0A949I870-F1
#
_entry.id   AF-A0A949I870-F1
#
_cell.length_a   1.000
_cell.length_b   1.000
_cell.length_c   1.000
_cell.angle_alpha   90.00
_cell.angle_beta   90.00
_cell.angle_gamma   90.00
#
_symmetry.space_group_name_H-M   'P 1'
#
loop_
_entity.id
_entity.type
_entity.pdbx_description
1 polymer ?
#
loop_
_entity_poly.entity_id
_entity_poly.type
_entity_poly.pdbx_seq_one_letter_code
_entity_poly.pdbx_strand_id
1 'polypeptide(L)'
;MMLILMLVVSLALSLPLLLVFCRKQNLPERRDASVALHRAQLAELERDLGDGRIGRDEYAAAKLEIERRILAADALPAQPSGGSAKLLLMMTLIALPVGGFALYLPGATPVPSEPHAAWAAQQAVQQQQLDKMIAMLRAHLAMVAPGSPDASEGEAYLAEALSEQAGTITPEALALFKQSFASAPVNSTWRQLDQQRLMQVQGQ
;
A
#
# COMPACT_ATOMS: atom_id res chain seq x y z
N MET A 1 5.04 8.21 4.29
CA MET A 1 5.39 7.49 3.04
C MET A 1 4.49 6.27 2.80
N MET A 2 4.38 5.32 3.74
CA MET A 2 3.57 4.10 3.56
C MET A 2 2.07 4.35 3.29
N LEU A 3 1.44 5.28 4.02
CA LEU A 3 0.01 5.60 3.84
C LEU A 3 -0.30 6.10 2.41
N ILE A 4 0.55 6.99 1.89
CA ILE A 4 0.42 7.51 0.51
C ILE A 4 0.54 6.36 -0.49
N LEU A 5 1.47 5.43 -0.26
CA LEU A 5 1.66 4.27 -1.12
C LEU A 5 0.44 3.33 -1.10
N MET A 6 -0.17 3.09 0.07
CA MET A 6 -1.41 2.30 0.18
C MET A 6 -2.58 2.95 -0.56
N LEU A 7 -2.75 4.27 -0.42
CA LEU A 7 -3.78 5.02 -1.14
C LEU A 7 -3.59 4.89 -2.66
N VAL A 8 -2.36 5.13 -3.14
CA VAL A 8 -2.02 5.08 -4.56
C VAL A 8 -2.23 3.69 -5.14
N VAL A 9 -1.80 2.64 -4.45
CA VAL A 9 -2.01 1.24 -4.89
C VAL A 9 -3.49 0.89 -4.92
N SER A 10 -4.26 1.31 -3.91
CA SER A 10 -5.70 1.06 -3.86
C SER A 10 -6.46 1.73 -5.01
N LEU A 11 -6.12 2.99 -5.33
CA LEU A 11 -6.67 3.67 -6.51
C LEU A 11 -6.20 3.05 -7.84
N ALA A 12 -4.94 2.63 -7.92
CA ALA A 12 -4.41 1.99 -9.13
C ALA A 12 -5.11 0.66 -9.43
N LEU A 13 -5.42 -0.12 -8.40
CA LEU A 13 -6.16 -1.39 -8.53
C LEU A 13 -7.64 -1.18 -8.89
N SER A 14 -8.26 -0.07 -8.49
CA SER A 14 -9.65 0.24 -8.86
C SER A 14 -9.78 0.87 -10.24
N LEU A 15 -8.71 1.50 -10.76
CA LEU A 15 -8.66 2.13 -12.07
C LEU A 15 -9.12 1.27 -13.26
N PRO A 16 -8.69 0.00 -13.45
CA PRO A 16 -9.15 -0.81 -14.58
C PRO A 16 -10.67 -1.04 -14.55
N LEU A 17 -11.24 -1.23 -13.36
CA LEU A 17 -12.68 -1.39 -13.19
C LEU A 17 -13.39 -0.08 -13.54
N LEU A 18 -12.84 1.04 -13.07
CA LEU A 18 -13.34 2.38 -13.35
C LEU A 18 -13.35 2.67 -14.86
N LEU A 19 -12.29 2.31 -15.58
CA LEU A 19 -12.18 2.44 -17.03
C LEU A 19 -13.20 1.58 -17.79
N VAL A 20 -13.42 0.34 -17.34
CA VAL A 20 -14.43 -0.55 -17.95
C VAL A 20 -15.84 0.02 -17.80
N PHE A 21 -16.18 0.57 -16.63
CA PHE A 21 -17.48 1.18 -16.40
C PHE A 21 -17.62 2.56 -17.08
N CYS A 22 -16.53 3.33 -17.20
CA CYS A 22 -16.53 4.61 -17.91
C CYS A 22 -16.62 4.46 -19.43
N ARG A 23 -16.19 3.33 -20.01
CA ARG A 23 -16.39 3.06 -21.44
C ARG A 23 -17.87 3.15 -21.78
N LYS A 24 -18.22 4.06 -22.70
CA LYS A 24 -19.53 4.06 -23.35
C LYS A 24 -19.59 2.79 -24.17
N GLN A 25 -20.33 1.80 -23.68
CA GLN A 25 -20.66 0.65 -24.48
C GLN A 25 -21.73 1.13 -25.45
N ASN A 26 -21.36 1.32 -26.72
CA ASN A 26 -22.33 1.54 -27.80
C ASN A 26 -22.98 0.19 -28.11
N LEU A 27 -23.68 -0.40 -27.14
CA LEU A 27 -24.59 -1.48 -27.47
C LEU A 27 -25.69 -0.85 -28.32
N PRO A 28 -26.06 -1.47 -29.45
CA PRO A 28 -27.26 -1.06 -30.17
C PRO A 28 -28.38 -0.99 -29.14
N GLU A 29 -29.12 0.12 -29.17
CA GLU A 29 -30.26 0.26 -28.28
C GLU A 29 -31.15 -0.98 -28.50
N ARG A 30 -31.79 -1.50 -27.45
CA ARG A 30 -32.59 -2.73 -27.55
C ARG A 30 -33.65 -2.64 -28.66
N ARG A 31 -34.07 -1.41 -28.96
CA ARG A 31 -34.90 -1.00 -30.11
C ARG A 31 -34.20 -1.19 -31.46
N ASP A 32 -32.99 -0.68 -31.64
CA ASP A 32 -32.23 -0.82 -32.89
C ASP A 32 -31.93 -2.29 -33.22
N ALA A 33 -31.61 -3.09 -32.19
CA ALA A 33 -31.35 -4.52 -32.35
C ALA A 33 -32.61 -5.30 -32.79
N SER A 34 -33.79 -4.99 -32.24
CA SER A 34 -35.04 -5.66 -32.60
C SER A 34 -35.51 -5.27 -34.00
N VAL A 35 -35.40 -3.99 -34.38
CA VAL A 35 -35.72 -3.51 -35.73
C VAL A 35 -34.79 -4.15 -36.78
N ALA A 36 -33.49 -4.23 -36.49
CA ALA A 36 -32.53 -4.89 -37.36
C ALA A 36 -32.85 -6.38 -37.58
N LEU A 37 -33.26 -7.10 -36.52
CA LEU A 37 -33.66 -8.50 -36.59
C LEU A 37 -34.89 -8.69 -37.51
N HIS A 38 -35.93 -7.86 -37.35
CA HIS A 38 -37.13 -7.96 -38.17
C HIS A 38 -36.88 -7.61 -39.65
N ARG A 39 -35.96 -6.66 -39.93
CA ARG A 39 -35.52 -6.39 -41.31
C ARG A 39 -34.81 -7.59 -41.93
N ALA A 40 -33.98 -8.29 -41.16
CA ALA A 40 -33.36 -9.53 -41.64
C ALA A 40 -34.40 -10.63 -41.92
N GLN A 41 -35.47 -10.72 -41.11
CA GLN A 41 -36.57 -11.66 -41.34
C GLN A 41 -37.33 -11.39 -42.65
N LEU A 42 -37.56 -10.12 -43.01
CA LEU A 42 -38.17 -9.76 -44.29
C LEU A 42 -37.30 -10.19 -45.49
N ALA A 43 -35.98 -10.01 -45.38
CA ALA A 43 -35.05 -10.42 -46.43
C ALA A 43 -35.02 -11.94 -46.63
N GLU A 44 -35.17 -12.72 -45.56
CA GLU A 44 -35.28 -14.17 -45.65
C GLU A 44 -36.61 -14.61 -46.26
N LEU A 45 -37.72 -13.96 -45.88
CA LEU A 45 -39.04 -14.24 -46.43
C LEU A 45 -39.11 -13.98 -47.95
N GLU A 46 -38.42 -12.95 -48.44
CA GLU A 46 -38.30 -12.66 -49.87
C GLU A 46 -37.54 -13.76 -50.62
N ARG A 47 -36.48 -14.32 -50.01
CA ARG A 47 -35.73 -15.45 -50.58
C ARG A 47 -36.58 -16.70 -50.63
N ASP A 48 -37.30 -17.02 -49.55
CA ASP A 48 -38.17 -18.19 -49.49
C ASP A 48 -39.30 -18.12 -50.54
N LEU A 49 -39.82 -16.93 -50.83
CA LEU A 49 -40.76 -16.71 -51.93
C LEU A 49 -40.09 -16.92 -53.30
N GLY A 50 -38.89 -16.37 -53.48
CA GLY A 50 -38.10 -16.51 -54.71
C GLY A 50 -37.74 -17.97 -55.02
N ASP A 51 -37.46 -18.76 -53.98
CA ASP A 51 -37.14 -20.18 -54.04
C ASP A 51 -38.40 -21.07 -54.12
N GLY A 52 -39.60 -20.48 -54.07
CA GLY A 52 -40.87 -21.21 -54.14
C GLY A 52 -41.17 -22.09 -52.92
N ARG A 53 -40.52 -21.82 -51.78
CA ARG A 53 -40.69 -22.57 -50.52
C ARG A 53 -41.99 -22.20 -49.79
N ILE A 54 -42.53 -21.02 -50.08
CA ILE A 54 -43.79 -20.49 -49.53
C ILE A 54 -44.69 -19.93 -50.63
N GLY A 55 -46.00 -19.93 -50.39
CA GLY A 55 -46.98 -19.34 -51.32
C GLY A 55 -47.01 -17.80 -51.25
N ARG A 56 -47.55 -17.15 -52.29
CA ARG A 56 -47.71 -15.67 -52.31
C ARG A 56 -48.61 -15.15 -51.19
N ASP A 57 -49.68 -15.87 -50.89
CA ASP A 57 -50.64 -15.48 -49.83
C ASP A 57 -50.00 -15.62 -48.44
N GLU A 58 -49.21 -16.67 -48.23
CA GLU A 58 -48.43 -16.88 -47.01
C GLU A 58 -47.36 -15.78 -46.83
N TYR A 59 -46.64 -15.43 -47.90
CA TYR A 59 -45.69 -14.32 -47.90
C TYR A 59 -46.38 -12.99 -47.53
N ALA A 60 -47.52 -12.67 -48.14
CA ALA A 60 -48.21 -11.41 -47.91
C ALA A 60 -48.69 -11.29 -46.44
N ALA A 61 -49.24 -12.38 -45.88
CA ALA A 61 -49.68 -12.43 -44.49
C ALA A 61 -48.49 -12.30 -43.52
N ALA A 62 -47.40 -13.03 -43.75
CA ALA A 62 -46.21 -13.00 -42.89
C ALA A 62 -45.49 -11.65 -42.95
N LYS A 63 -45.38 -11.04 -44.13
CA LYS A 63 -44.81 -9.70 -44.31
C LYS A 63 -45.58 -8.65 -43.52
N LEU A 64 -46.91 -8.64 -43.63
CA LEU A 64 -47.76 -7.70 -42.92
C LEU A 64 -47.59 -7.80 -41.39
N GLU A 65 -47.48 -9.01 -40.86
CA GLU A 65 -47.27 -9.25 -39.43
C GLU A 65 -45.87 -8.80 -38.97
N ILE A 66 -44.82 -9.02 -39.76
CA ILE A 66 -43.47 -8.54 -39.45
C ILE A 66 -43.40 -7.01 -39.50
N GLU A 67 -44.00 -6.38 -40.50
CA GLU A 67 -44.09 -4.91 -40.59
C GLU A 67 -44.83 -4.31 -39.39
N ARG A 68 -45.92 -4.95 -38.95
CA ARG A 68 -46.63 -4.58 -37.72
C ARG A 68 -45.73 -4.70 -36.48
N ARG A 69 -44.91 -5.76 -36.39
CA ARG A 69 -43.95 -5.93 -35.28
C ARG A 69 -42.82 -4.91 -35.30
N ILE A 70 -42.36 -4.49 -36.48
CA ILE A 70 -41.39 -3.41 -36.63
C ILE A 70 -41.97 -2.11 -36.06
N LEU A 71 -43.20 -1.76 -36.43
CA LEU A 71 -43.88 -0.56 -35.91
C LEU A 71 -44.09 -0.63 -34.38
N ALA A 72 -44.45 -1.80 -33.86
CA ALA A 72 -44.61 -2.02 -32.42
C ALA A 72 -43.26 -1.96 -31.67
N ALA A 73 -42.18 -2.47 -32.25
CA ALA A 73 -40.83 -2.39 -31.70
C ALA A 73 -40.28 -0.96 -31.72
N ASP A 74 -40.64 -0.17 -32.73
CA ASP A 74 -40.24 1.23 -32.87
C ASP A 74 -40.98 2.16 -31.89
N ALA A 75 -42.18 1.76 -31.45
CA ALA A 75 -42.97 2.45 -30.43
C ALA A 75 -42.51 2.17 -28.99
N LEU A 76 -41.57 1.24 -28.77
CA LEU A 76 -41.02 0.99 -27.45
C LEU A 76 -40.24 2.22 -26.97
N PRO A 77 -40.54 2.78 -25.79
CA PRO A 77 -39.78 3.90 -25.26
C PRO A 77 -38.33 3.47 -25.04
N ALA A 78 -37.40 4.34 -25.42
CA ALA A 78 -36.00 4.23 -25.04
C ALA A 78 -35.93 4.07 -23.52
N GLN A 79 -35.48 2.91 -23.03
CA GLN A 79 -35.30 2.77 -21.59
C GLN A 79 -34.24 3.79 -21.16
N PRO A 80 -34.50 4.61 -20.13
CA PRO A 80 -33.49 5.53 -19.64
C PRO A 80 -32.27 4.70 -19.23
N SER A 81 -31.18 4.83 -20.00
CA SER A 81 -29.90 4.22 -19.67
C SER A 81 -29.55 4.68 -18.26
N GLY A 82 -29.33 3.73 -17.34
CA GLY A 82 -29.28 3.94 -15.88
C GLY A 82 -28.21 4.92 -15.38
N GLY A 83 -28.35 6.21 -15.68
CA GLY A 83 -27.39 7.25 -15.33
C GLY A 83 -27.24 7.43 -13.82
N SER A 84 -28.35 7.36 -13.08
CA SER A 84 -28.34 7.41 -11.60
C SER A 84 -27.64 6.20 -10.99
N ALA A 85 -27.95 4.98 -11.46
CA ALA A 85 -27.31 3.75 -10.98
C ALA A 85 -25.80 3.71 -11.31
N LYS A 86 -25.40 4.18 -12.50
CA LYS A 86 -24.00 4.27 -12.92
C LYS A 86 -23.22 5.30 -12.09
N LEU A 87 -23.84 6.45 -11.79
CA LEU A 87 -23.26 7.48 -10.92
C LEU A 87 -23.07 6.96 -9.50
N LEU A 88 -24.09 6.31 -8.93
CA LEU A 88 -24.01 5.66 -7.61
C LEU A 88 -22.89 4.62 -7.57
N LEU A 89 -22.78 3.78 -8.60
CA LEU A 89 -21.72 2.77 -8.68
C LEU A 89 -20.32 3.38 -8.75
N MET A 90 -20.14 4.46 -9.54
CA MET A 90 -18.90 5.23 -9.59
C MET A 90 -18.54 5.86 -8.24
N MET A 91 -19.50 6.50 -7.58
CA MET A 91 -19.32 7.09 -6.27
C MET A 91 -18.91 6.04 -5.24
N THR A 92 -19.58 4.89 -5.21
CA THR A 92 -19.24 3.79 -4.29
C THR A 92 -17.84 3.25 -4.57
N LEU A 93 -17.45 3.10 -5.83
CA LEU A 93 -16.14 2.57 -6.22
C LEU A 93 -14.98 3.47 -5.74
N ILE A 94 -15.19 4.78 -5.66
CA ILE A 94 -14.21 5.74 -5.16
C ILE A 94 -14.33 5.90 -3.64
N ALA A 95 -15.56 5.95 -3.10
CA ALA A 95 -15.81 6.14 -1.69
C ALA A 95 -15.30 4.97 -0.85
N LEU A 96 -15.32 3.74 -1.37
CA LEU A 96 -14.85 2.56 -0.64
C LEU A 96 -13.34 2.62 -0.30
N PRO A 97 -12.41 2.83 -1.25
CA PRO A 97 -10.99 2.95 -0.93
C PRO A 97 -10.67 4.23 -0.15
N VAL A 98 -11.33 5.35 -0.44
CA VAL A 98 -11.11 6.62 0.28
C VAL A 98 -11.59 6.52 1.73
N GLY A 99 -12.78 5.95 1.95
CA GLY A 99 -13.35 5.73 3.27
C GLY A 99 -12.52 4.73 4.08
N GLY A 100 -12.07 3.64 3.46
CA GLY A 100 -11.14 2.70 4.09
C GLY A 100 -9.83 3.36 4.50
N PHE A 101 -9.25 4.20 3.62
CA PHE A 101 -8.06 4.98 3.94
C PHE A 101 -8.27 5.94 5.11
N ALA A 102 -9.41 6.62 5.15
CA ALA A 102 -9.75 7.57 6.21
C ALA A 102 -9.77 6.91 7.61
N LEU A 103 -10.13 5.63 7.71
CA LEU A 103 -10.11 4.88 8.98
C LEU A 103 -8.69 4.65 9.51
N TYR A 104 -7.67 4.68 8.65
CA TYR A 104 -6.27 4.48 9.03
C TYR A 104 -5.50 5.79 9.25
N LEU A 105 -6.17 6.95 9.17
CA LEU A 105 -5.53 8.22 9.54
C LEU A 105 -5.23 8.26 11.04
N PRO A 106 -4.09 8.83 11.46
CA PRO A 106 -3.78 8.99 12.88
C PRO A 106 -4.89 9.75 13.60
N GLY A 107 -5.46 9.16 14.64
CA GLY A 107 -6.57 9.76 15.41
C GLY A 107 -7.97 9.59 14.82
N ALA A 108 -8.14 8.91 13.68
CA ALA A 108 -9.45 8.69 13.07
C ALA A 108 -10.33 7.69 13.84
N THR A 109 -9.71 6.72 14.53
CA THR A 109 -10.41 5.70 15.30
C THR A 109 -9.84 5.62 16.72
N PRO A 110 -10.68 5.56 17.77
CA PRO A 110 -10.23 5.43 19.16
C PRO A 110 -9.76 4.01 19.50
N VAL A 111 -9.45 3.17 18.50
CA VAL A 111 -8.94 1.82 18.76
C VAL A 111 -7.45 1.91 19.10
N PRO A 112 -7.02 1.34 20.24
CA PRO A 112 -5.60 1.28 20.59
C PRO A 112 -4.90 0.38 19.57
N SER A 113 -4.19 0.98 18.62
CA SER A 113 -3.32 0.25 17.69
C SER A 113 -1.97 -0.03 18.38
N GLU A 114 -2.03 -0.75 19.50
CA GLU A 114 -0.95 -0.77 20.50
C GLU A 114 -0.21 -2.12 20.51
N PRO A 115 0.59 -2.39 19.46
CA PRO A 115 1.94 -2.91 19.72
C PRO A 115 3.03 -1.91 19.31
N HIS A 116 2.81 -1.15 18.23
CA HIS A 116 3.88 -0.33 17.64
C HIS A 116 4.06 1.03 18.34
N ALA A 117 2.99 1.65 18.83
CA ALA A 117 3.07 2.89 19.60
C ALA A 117 3.75 2.63 20.97
N ALA A 118 3.30 1.61 21.70
CA ALA A 118 3.99 1.10 22.87
C ALA A 118 5.47 0.75 22.61
N TRP A 119 5.80 0.08 21.50
CA TRP A 119 7.19 -0.25 21.16
C TRP A 119 8.04 1.00 20.90
N ALA A 120 7.53 1.97 20.14
CA ALA A 120 8.23 3.23 19.88
C ALA A 120 8.45 4.05 21.17
N ALA A 121 7.45 4.10 22.05
CA ALA A 121 7.56 4.75 23.35
C ALA A 121 8.58 4.03 24.25
N GLN A 122 8.58 2.70 24.27
CA GLN A 122 9.53 1.90 25.02
C GLN A 122 10.96 2.09 24.51
N GLN A 123 11.15 2.15 23.19
CA GLN A 123 12.45 2.40 22.58
C GLN A 123 12.98 3.80 22.91
N ALA A 124 12.12 4.82 22.88
CA ALA A 124 12.47 6.17 23.30
C ALA A 124 12.88 6.24 24.78
N VAL A 125 12.16 5.53 25.66
CA VAL A 125 12.51 5.43 27.08
C VAL A 125 13.87 4.72 27.26
N GLN A 126 14.12 3.65 26.51
CA GLN A 126 15.38 2.90 26.55
C GLN A 126 16.56 3.77 26.08
N GLN A 127 16.41 4.52 24.99
CA GLN A 127 17.43 5.47 24.53
C GLN A 127 17.70 6.55 25.57
N GLN A 128 16.66 7.12 26.19
CA GLN A 128 16.86 8.11 27.25
C GLN A 128 17.57 7.53 28.49
N GLN A 129 17.37 6.25 28.80
CA GLN A 129 18.08 5.57 29.88
C GLN A 129 19.56 5.36 29.54
N LEU A 130 19.88 4.94 28.32
CA LEU A 130 21.25 4.81 27.83
C LEU A 130 21.99 6.17 27.85
N ASP A 131 21.34 7.23 27.38
CA ASP A 131 21.91 8.59 27.39
C ASP A 131 22.27 9.06 28.81
N LYS A 132 21.37 8.80 29.78
CA LYS A 132 21.63 9.10 31.19
C LYS A 132 22.80 8.29 31.74
N MET A 133 22.90 7.01 31.38
CA MET A 133 24.01 6.15 31.82
C MET A 133 25.35 6.64 31.25
N ILE A 134 25.40 6.97 29.96
CA ILE A 134 26.57 7.56 29.29
C ILE A 134 26.99 8.87 29.98
N ALA A 135 26.03 9.75 30.29
CA ALA A 135 26.29 11.00 30.99
C ALA A 135 26.86 10.79 32.41
N MET A 136 26.31 9.83 33.16
CA MET A 136 26.82 9.47 34.49
C MET A 136 28.23 8.89 34.42
N LEU A 137 28.51 8.00 33.46
CA LEU A 137 29.85 7.45 33.25
C LEU A 137 30.87 8.54 32.90
N ARG A 138 30.53 9.46 31.99
CA ARG A 138 31.38 10.60 31.65
C ARG A 138 31.67 11.49 32.87
N ALA A 139 30.65 11.77 33.68
CA ALA A 139 30.81 12.57 34.89
C ALA A 139 31.68 11.86 35.94
N HIS A 140 31.52 10.54 36.09
CA HIS A 140 32.36 9.75 36.99
C HIS A 140 33.82 9.74 36.54
N LEU A 141 34.09 9.48 35.26
CA LEU A 141 35.44 9.50 34.69
C LEU A 141 36.14 10.85 34.87
N ALA A 142 35.39 11.96 34.82
CA ALA A 142 35.95 13.28 35.07
C ALA A 142 36.48 13.49 36.52
N MET A 143 36.03 12.66 37.46
CA MET A 143 36.46 12.70 38.87
C MET A 143 37.57 11.67 39.19
N VAL A 144 37.80 10.69 38.32
CA VAL A 144 38.80 9.64 38.52
C VAL A 144 40.14 10.09 37.94
N ALA A 145 41.24 9.70 38.59
CA ALA A 145 42.58 10.04 38.11
C ALA A 145 42.85 9.39 36.74
N PRO A 146 43.31 10.15 35.74
CA PRO A 146 43.56 9.62 34.40
C PRO A 146 44.66 8.55 34.42
N GLY A 147 44.46 7.47 33.66
CA GLY A 147 45.41 6.35 33.57
C GLY A 147 45.43 5.42 34.79
N SER A 148 44.52 5.60 35.75
CA SER A 148 44.29 4.63 36.83
C SER A 148 43.55 3.39 36.31
N PRO A 149 43.65 2.23 37.01
CA PRO A 149 42.88 1.04 36.64
C PRO A 149 41.38 1.30 36.55
N ASP A 150 40.82 2.05 37.50
CA ASP A 150 39.39 2.40 37.56
C ASP A 150 38.98 3.31 36.39
N ALA A 151 39.87 4.22 35.96
CA ALA A 151 39.64 5.04 34.76
C ALA A 151 39.60 4.17 33.49
N SER A 152 40.53 3.20 33.36
CA SER A 152 40.56 2.30 32.21
C SER A 152 39.27 1.49 32.08
N GLU A 153 38.75 0.98 33.20
CA GLU A 153 37.49 0.24 33.23
C GLU A 153 36.30 1.11 32.77
N GLY A 154 36.20 2.32 33.31
CA GLY A 154 35.13 3.24 32.92
C GLY A 154 35.21 3.70 31.46
N GLU A 155 36.43 3.86 30.91
CA GLU A 155 36.65 4.20 29.50
C GLU A 155 36.20 3.07 28.56
N ALA A 156 36.50 1.80 28.89
CA ALA A 156 36.02 0.64 28.13
C ALA A 156 34.49 0.56 28.09
N TYR A 157 33.83 0.71 29.24
CA TYR A 157 32.37 0.67 29.31
C TYR A 157 31.70 1.85 28.63
N LEU A 158 32.30 3.05 28.70
CA LEU A 158 31.82 4.21 27.97
C LEU A 158 31.92 3.99 26.45
N ALA A 159 33.04 3.43 25.97
CA ALA A 159 33.23 3.11 24.57
C ALA A 159 32.20 2.07 24.06
N GLU A 160 31.91 1.06 24.88
CA GLU A 160 30.88 0.06 24.55
C GLU A 160 29.49 0.70 24.48
N ALA A 161 29.11 1.51 25.47
CA ALA A 161 27.82 2.19 25.49
C ALA A 161 27.63 3.15 24.29
N LEU A 162 28.69 3.87 23.89
CA LEU A 162 28.67 4.72 22.70
C LEU A 162 28.56 3.91 21.40
N SER A 163 29.16 2.72 21.36
CA SER A 163 29.06 1.81 20.21
C SER A 163 27.67 1.21 20.08
N GLU A 164 27.04 0.83 21.20
CA GLU A 164 25.66 0.35 21.24
C GLU A 164 24.66 1.43 20.82
N GLN A 165 24.84 2.66 21.31
CA GLN A 165 23.99 3.81 20.96
C GLN A 165 24.03 4.11 19.46
N ALA A 166 25.22 4.05 18.85
CA ALA A 166 25.41 4.32 17.43
C ALA A 166 25.19 3.10 16.51
N GLY A 167 25.06 1.90 17.09
CA GLY A 167 25.03 0.62 16.36
C GLY A 167 26.34 0.28 15.62
N THR A 168 27.38 1.08 15.77
CA THR A 168 28.69 0.97 15.12
C THR A 168 29.78 1.54 16.02
N ILE A 169 31.03 1.10 15.86
CA ILE A 169 32.16 1.64 16.64
C ILE A 169 32.49 3.02 16.11
N THR A 170 32.13 4.06 16.86
CA THR A 170 32.39 5.45 16.49
C THR A 170 33.88 5.80 16.68
N PRO A 171 34.40 6.86 16.02
CA PRO A 171 35.77 7.32 16.24
C PRO A 171 36.06 7.68 17.71
N GLU A 172 35.05 8.19 18.42
CA GLU A 172 35.13 8.48 19.86
C GLU A 172 35.26 7.19 20.68
N ALA A 173 34.39 6.21 20.44
CA ALA A 173 34.47 4.90 21.11
C ALA A 173 35.80 4.20 20.83
N LEU A 174 36.30 4.27 19.59
CA LEU A 174 37.59 3.70 19.22
C LEU A 174 38.76 4.35 19.98
N ALA A 175 38.73 5.67 20.19
CA ALA A 175 39.75 6.36 20.96
C ALA A 175 39.74 5.91 22.43
N LEU A 176 38.55 5.79 23.03
CA LEU A 176 38.37 5.32 24.40
C LEU A 176 38.82 3.86 24.58
N PHE A 177 38.50 2.96 23.65
CA PHE A 177 38.99 1.57 23.69
C PHE A 177 40.54 1.49 23.66
N LYS A 178 41.20 2.33 22.86
CA LYS A 178 42.68 2.40 22.83
C LYS A 178 43.24 2.93 24.15
N GLN A 179 42.60 3.94 24.72
CA GLN A 179 43.03 4.58 25.96
C GLN A 179 42.86 3.63 27.16
N SER A 180 41.73 2.94 27.24
CA SER A 180 41.48 1.88 28.21
C SER A 180 42.52 0.77 28.09
N PHE A 181 42.74 0.23 26.88
CA PHE A 181 43.68 -0.89 26.68
C PHE A 181 45.13 -0.55 27.09
N ALA A 182 45.54 0.71 26.93
CA ALA A 182 46.86 1.19 27.29
C ALA A 182 47.07 1.29 28.82
N SER A 183 46.03 1.64 29.56
CA SER A 183 46.07 1.86 31.02
C SER A 183 45.55 0.66 31.83
N ALA A 184 44.90 -0.31 31.18
CA ALA A 184 44.32 -1.47 31.84
C ALA A 184 45.38 -2.42 32.42
N PRO A 185 45.12 -3.03 33.60
CA PRO A 185 45.91 -4.14 34.13
C PRO A 185 45.92 -5.36 33.20
N VAL A 186 46.96 -6.20 33.26
CA VAL A 186 47.10 -7.36 32.34
C VAL A 186 45.98 -8.40 32.49
N ASN A 187 45.42 -8.53 33.71
CA ASN A 187 44.44 -9.57 34.03
C ASN A 187 42.99 -9.07 34.07
N SER A 188 42.68 -7.88 33.55
CA SER A 188 41.32 -7.33 33.60
C SER A 188 40.41 -7.89 32.50
N THR A 189 39.14 -8.09 32.83
CA THR A 189 38.13 -8.61 31.90
C THR A 189 37.81 -7.62 30.78
N TRP A 190 37.76 -6.31 31.08
CA TRP A 190 37.52 -5.26 30.08
C TRP A 190 38.66 -5.10 29.08
N ARG A 191 39.91 -5.44 29.44
CA ARG A 191 41.02 -5.42 28.48
C ARG A 191 40.82 -6.43 27.34
N GLN A 192 40.18 -7.56 27.63
CA GLN A 192 39.82 -8.54 26.60
C GLN A 192 38.72 -8.01 25.68
N LEU A 193 37.73 -7.30 26.23
CA LEU A 193 36.69 -6.61 25.47
C LEU A 193 37.31 -5.58 24.51
N ASP A 194 38.20 -4.71 25.01
CA ASP A 194 38.89 -3.71 24.20
C ASP A 194 39.66 -4.37 23.05
N GLN A 195 40.42 -5.43 23.34
CA GLN A 195 41.17 -6.16 22.33
C GLN A 195 40.24 -6.73 21.25
N GLN A 196 39.10 -7.32 21.63
CA GLN A 196 38.12 -7.83 20.67
C GLN A 196 37.55 -6.73 19.78
N ARG A 197 37.12 -5.61 20.36
CA ARG A 197 36.55 -4.46 19.63
C ARG A 197 37.58 -3.80 18.71
N LEU A 198 38.83 -3.67 19.15
CA LEU A 198 39.92 -3.12 18.32
C LEU A 198 40.26 -4.01 17.13
N MET A 199 40.28 -5.33 17.32
CA MET A 199 40.48 -6.30 16.23
C MET A 199 39.32 -6.28 15.24
N GLN A 200 38.08 -6.10 15.72
CA GLN A 200 36.89 -6.01 14.87
C GLN A 200 36.98 -4.82 13.89
N VAL A 201 37.52 -3.68 14.33
CA VAL A 201 37.73 -2.51 13.47
C VAL A 201 38.87 -2.71 12.47
N GLN A 202 39.94 -3.43 12.84
CA GLN A 202 41.08 -3.69 11.95
C GLN A 202 40.80 -4.75 10.87
N GLY A 203 39.81 -5.61 11.08
CA GLY A 203 39.41 -6.65 10.14
C GLY A 203 38.35 -6.24 9.11
N GLN A 204 37.84 -5.00 9.17
CA GLN A 204 36.91 -4.40 8.21
C GLN A 204 37.66 -3.51 7.21
#